data_AF-A0AAP0Q2F1-F1
#
_entry.id   AF-A0AAP0Q2F1-F1
#
_cell.length_a   1.000
_cell.length_b   1.000
_cell.length_c   1.000
_cell.angle_alpha   90.00
_cell.angle_beta   90.00
_cell.angle_gamma   90.00
#
_symmetry.space_group_name_H-M   'P 1'
#
loop_
_entity.id
_entity.type
_entity.pdbx_description
1 polymer ?
#
loop_
_entity_poly.entity_id
_entity_poly.type
_entity_poly.pdbx_seq_one_letter_code
_entity_poly.pdbx_strand_id
1 'polypeptide(L)'
;MVSLRFPFLFSPPTNLKALNNVSSSAAVVIAAAAGVVVVGIQTHQREDPFLQKAFNLFLSHCPPTNSNLPMWGSLSLADNSVTEEAAVVESKTGASFPTVLGVSRRLLGIGLRKKSVLGLKNIDVYAFGVYADEANIKNMLNEKYDKLSVSELKGNKQFYEDVINNDISMTVRLQIVYGRLSIGSVRSAFEESIGSRLQKFGGADNKELLQRFTSMFKDEYKIPRGSVIELSREPKHVLRATIDGKEIGSIQSKLLCRSVLDLYIGEDPFDKRAKEDVEANLASLAR
;
A
#
# COMPACT_ATOMS: atom_id res chain seq x y z
N MET A 1 42.66 33.07 35.52
CA MET A 1 42.61 32.89 34.06
C MET A 1 41.24 32.33 33.67
N VAL A 2 40.47 33.11 32.90
CA VAL A 2 39.52 32.73 31.83
C VAL A 2 38.47 31.65 32.19
N SER A 3 37.25 31.99 32.64
CA SER A 3 36.06 32.45 31.88
C SER A 3 35.71 31.58 30.66
N LEU A 4 34.50 31.01 30.63
CA LEU A 4 33.58 31.00 29.46
C LEU A 4 32.22 30.41 29.91
N ARG A 5 31.30 31.28 30.31
CA ARG A 5 29.86 31.00 30.41
C ARG A 5 29.18 31.63 29.20
N PHE A 6 28.47 30.84 28.41
CA PHE A 6 27.56 31.35 27.38
C PHE A 6 26.14 31.49 27.96
N PRO A 7 25.46 32.63 27.79
CA PRO A 7 24.03 32.73 28.03
C PRO A 7 23.26 32.55 26.72
N PHE A 8 22.32 31.62 26.69
CA PHE A 8 21.18 31.64 25.78
C PHE A 8 20.10 32.51 26.39
N LEU A 9 19.65 33.54 25.67
CA LEU A 9 18.44 34.30 25.97
C LEU A 9 17.43 34.04 24.86
N PHE A 10 16.27 33.48 25.24
CA PHE A 10 15.09 33.34 24.39
C PHE A 10 14.01 34.34 24.82
N SER A 11 13.31 34.90 23.83
CA SER A 11 11.84 35.21 23.72
C SER A 11 11.59 36.58 23.07
N PRO A 12 10.40 36.88 22.50
CA PRO A 12 9.44 36.11 21.69
C PRO A 12 9.04 36.87 20.38
N PRO A 13 8.17 36.34 19.48
CA PRO A 13 7.81 37.06 18.25
C PRO A 13 6.70 38.11 18.47
N THR A 14 6.88 39.27 17.84
CA THR A 14 5.86 40.32 17.73
C THR A 14 4.97 40.05 16.51
N ASN A 15 3.66 40.16 16.71
CA ASN A 15 2.64 39.95 15.69
C ASN A 15 2.14 41.29 15.13
N LEU A 16 1.57 41.21 13.92
CA LEU A 16 0.68 42.16 13.22
C LEU A 16 1.31 43.34 12.48
N LYS A 17 1.16 43.31 11.15
CA LYS A 17 0.40 44.34 10.43
C LYS A 17 -0.32 43.75 9.21
N ALA A 18 -1.63 43.98 9.20
CA ALA A 18 -2.53 43.73 8.09
C ALA A 18 -2.31 44.74 6.96
N LEU A 19 -2.53 44.33 5.72
CA LEU A 19 -2.98 45.23 4.65
C LEU A 19 -3.98 44.50 3.74
N ASN A 20 -5.14 45.13 3.59
CA ASN A 20 -6.30 44.66 2.85
C ASN A 20 -6.17 44.90 1.33
N ASN A 21 -6.88 44.05 0.59
CA ASN A 21 -7.63 44.26 -0.66
C ASN A 21 -6.93 44.85 -1.89
N VAL A 22 -7.10 44.20 -3.05
CA VAL A 22 -8.03 44.62 -4.12
C VAL A 22 -8.28 43.45 -5.07
N SER A 23 -9.56 43.24 -5.41
CA SER A 23 -10.07 42.36 -6.46
C SER A 23 -10.12 43.10 -7.79
N SER A 24 -9.85 42.44 -8.93
CA SER A 24 -10.62 42.66 -10.15
C SER A 24 -10.37 41.63 -11.23
N SER A 25 -11.49 41.26 -11.83
CA SER A 25 -11.72 40.29 -12.87
C SER A 25 -11.48 40.85 -14.27
N ALA A 26 -11.56 39.92 -15.23
CA ALA A 26 -12.19 40.03 -16.54
C ALA A 26 -11.29 40.15 -17.79
N ALA A 27 -11.74 39.35 -18.75
CA ALA A 27 -11.19 39.03 -20.04
C ALA A 27 -11.48 40.10 -21.11
N VAL A 28 -10.70 40.12 -22.17
CA VAL A 28 -11.10 40.64 -23.49
C VAL A 28 -10.54 39.73 -24.59
N VAL A 29 -11.45 39.43 -25.53
CA VAL A 29 -11.36 38.64 -26.77
C VAL A 29 -10.82 39.50 -27.92
N ILE A 30 -10.36 38.89 -29.03
CA ILE A 30 -10.48 39.29 -30.47
C ILE A 30 -9.39 38.47 -31.22
N ALA A 31 -9.68 37.42 -31.99
CA ALA A 31 -10.45 37.23 -33.24
C ALA A 31 -9.57 37.26 -34.53
N ALA A 32 -9.75 36.18 -35.31
CA ALA A 32 -9.66 36.03 -36.78
C ALA A 32 -8.32 36.26 -37.53
N ALA A 33 -7.88 35.23 -38.27
CA ALA A 33 -7.89 35.23 -39.75
C ALA A 33 -7.31 33.92 -40.33
N ALA A 34 -7.89 33.49 -41.45
CA ALA A 34 -7.55 32.29 -42.21
C ALA A 34 -6.23 32.41 -42.99
N GLY A 35 -5.61 31.27 -43.32
CA GLY A 35 -4.52 31.20 -44.29
C GLY A 35 -3.96 29.79 -44.45
N VAL A 36 -4.34 29.11 -45.51
CA VAL A 36 -3.76 27.83 -45.96
C VAL A 36 -2.40 28.09 -46.59
N VAL A 37 -1.34 27.43 -46.11
CA VAL A 37 -0.14 27.14 -46.92
C VAL A 37 0.40 25.76 -46.53
N VAL A 38 0.38 24.86 -47.52
CA VAL A 38 1.05 23.55 -47.52
C VAL A 38 2.53 23.78 -47.81
N VAL A 39 3.42 23.35 -46.93
CA VAL A 39 4.82 23.05 -47.27
C VAL A 39 5.22 21.77 -46.55
N GLY A 40 5.42 20.71 -47.33
CA GLY A 40 5.94 19.44 -46.84
C GLY A 40 7.38 19.57 -46.37
N ILE A 41 7.71 18.91 -45.27
CA ILE A 41 9.09 18.65 -44.88
C ILE A 41 9.19 17.17 -44.51
N GLN A 42 10.14 16.55 -45.19
CA GLN A 42 10.50 15.14 -45.18
C GLN A 42 10.85 14.65 -43.77
N THR A 43 10.33 13.48 -43.41
CA THR A 43 10.82 12.71 -42.27
C THR A 43 12.19 12.13 -42.62
N HIS A 44 13.27 12.79 -42.18
CA HIS A 44 14.58 12.17 -42.17
C HIS A 44 14.67 11.26 -40.94
N GLN A 45 14.56 9.95 -41.17
CA GLN A 45 15.07 8.94 -40.25
C GLN A 45 16.55 9.24 -39.98
N ARG A 46 16.89 9.41 -38.71
CA ARG A 46 18.27 9.31 -38.23
C ARG A 46 18.30 8.11 -37.30
N GLU A 47 18.76 7.00 -37.85
CA GLU A 47 19.10 5.81 -37.09
C GLU A 47 20.37 6.09 -36.29
N ASP A 48 20.28 6.00 -34.97
CA ASP A 48 21.44 6.08 -34.07
C ASP A 48 22.08 4.68 -33.95
N PRO A 49 23.36 4.50 -34.35
CA PRO A 49 24.00 3.19 -34.50
C PRO A 49 24.50 2.56 -33.18
N PHE A 50 23.90 2.91 -32.04
CA PHE A 50 24.32 2.41 -30.72
C PHE A 50 23.38 1.36 -30.10
N LEU A 51 22.22 1.09 -30.73
CA LEU A 51 21.24 0.11 -30.25
C LEU A 51 21.18 -1.19 -31.06
N GLN A 52 22.05 -1.36 -32.07
CA GLN A 52 22.14 -2.60 -32.85
C GLN A 52 23.04 -3.67 -32.21
N LYS A 53 23.86 -3.31 -31.20
CA LYS A 53 24.85 -4.23 -30.61
C LYS A 53 24.38 -4.98 -29.36
N ALA A 54 23.18 -4.71 -28.86
CA ALA A 54 22.58 -5.41 -27.73
C ALA A 54 21.47 -6.41 -28.13
N PHE A 55 20.99 -6.36 -29.38
CA PHE A 55 19.96 -7.29 -29.89
C PHE A 55 20.53 -8.52 -30.63
N ASN A 56 21.83 -8.54 -30.90
CA ASN A 56 22.51 -9.68 -31.57
C ASN A 56 23.11 -10.71 -30.60
N LEU A 57 22.70 -10.72 -29.33
CA LEU A 57 23.11 -11.74 -28.35
C LEU A 57 21.97 -12.67 -27.90
N PHE A 58 20.78 -12.55 -28.50
CA PHE A 58 19.60 -13.37 -28.16
C PHE A 58 19.07 -14.26 -29.29
N LEU A 59 19.78 -14.36 -30.43
CA LEU A 59 19.36 -15.23 -31.53
C LEU A 59 20.55 -15.97 -32.14
N SER A 60 21.04 -16.97 -31.41
CA SER A 60 21.87 -18.02 -32.00
C SER A 60 21.82 -19.21 -31.07
N HIS A 61 20.98 -20.20 -31.42
CA HIS A 61 21.17 -21.65 -31.31
C HIS A 61 19.80 -22.33 -31.51
N CYS A 62 19.35 -22.44 -32.78
CA CYS A 62 18.35 -23.44 -33.20
C CYS A 62 18.70 -23.90 -34.64
N PRO A 63 18.82 -25.20 -34.91
CA PRO A 63 18.91 -25.73 -36.26
C PRO A 63 17.51 -25.84 -36.91
N PRO A 64 17.37 -25.82 -38.25
CA PRO A 64 16.06 -25.80 -38.89
C PRO A 64 15.64 -27.22 -39.31
N THR A 65 14.42 -27.65 -38.98
CA THR A 65 13.69 -28.64 -39.78
C THR A 65 12.18 -28.45 -39.64
N ASN A 66 11.53 -28.28 -40.79
CA ASN A 66 10.08 -28.36 -41.04
C ASN A 66 9.47 -29.67 -40.52
N SER A 67 8.33 -29.60 -39.83
CA SER A 67 7.17 -30.50 -40.05
C SER A 67 5.98 -30.15 -39.15
N ASN A 68 4.79 -30.36 -39.71
CA ASN A 68 3.45 -30.06 -39.19
C ASN A 68 3.00 -30.84 -37.93
N LEU A 69 2.25 -30.15 -37.03
CA LEU A 69 1.22 -30.62 -36.07
C LEU A 69 1.67 -31.52 -34.87
N PRO A 70 0.82 -31.72 -33.82
CA PRO A 70 -0.04 -30.78 -33.09
C PRO A 70 0.20 -30.80 -31.55
N MET A 71 -0.30 -29.76 -30.91
CA MET A 71 -0.68 -29.59 -29.50
C MET A 71 -0.85 -30.87 -28.66
N TRP A 72 0.14 -31.21 -27.85
CA TRP A 72 0.01 -32.17 -26.72
C TRP A 72 0.62 -31.53 -25.47
N GLY A 73 -0.23 -31.34 -24.47
CA GLY A 73 0.12 -30.74 -23.19
C GLY A 73 0.95 -31.70 -22.33
N SER A 74 1.99 -31.16 -21.72
CA SER A 74 2.81 -31.87 -20.75
C SER A 74 2.15 -31.77 -19.37
N LEU A 75 1.52 -32.85 -18.90
CA LEU A 75 1.17 -33.01 -17.49
C LEU A 75 2.45 -33.37 -16.72
N SER A 76 3.05 -32.38 -16.08
CA SER A 76 4.12 -32.62 -15.10
C SER A 76 3.47 -32.92 -13.75
N LEU A 77 3.46 -34.20 -13.37
CA LEU A 77 3.03 -34.66 -12.06
C LEU A 77 4.15 -34.38 -11.05
N ALA A 78 4.13 -33.20 -10.43
CA ALA A 78 4.95 -32.91 -9.26
C ALA A 78 4.07 -33.05 -8.01
N ASP A 79 4.19 -34.19 -7.34
CA ASP A 79 3.59 -34.46 -6.05
C ASP A 79 4.42 -33.73 -4.98
N ASN A 80 4.02 -32.50 -4.66
CA ASN A 80 4.42 -31.78 -3.46
C ASN A 80 3.23 -30.87 -3.10
N SER A 81 2.63 -31.15 -1.94
CA SER A 81 1.44 -30.51 -1.39
C SER A 81 1.62 -29.01 -1.11
N VAL A 82 1.64 -28.19 -2.16
CA VAL A 82 1.33 -26.77 -2.09
C VAL A 82 0.11 -26.59 -2.97
N THR A 83 -1.06 -26.47 -2.35
CA THR A 83 -2.28 -26.01 -3.01
C THR A 83 -1.89 -24.77 -3.81
N GLU A 84 -1.99 -24.81 -5.15
CA GLU A 84 -1.84 -23.60 -5.96
C GLU A 84 -2.99 -22.67 -5.56
N GLU A 85 -2.74 -21.82 -4.57
CA GLU A 85 -3.69 -20.84 -4.09
C GLU A 85 -3.95 -19.89 -5.26
N ALA A 86 -5.18 -19.92 -5.79
CA ALA A 86 -5.63 -18.98 -6.81
C ALA A 86 -5.19 -17.57 -6.39
N ALA A 87 -4.43 -16.89 -7.23
CA ALA A 87 -3.84 -15.59 -6.89
C ALA A 87 -4.48 -14.48 -7.74
N VAL A 88 -4.78 -13.36 -7.10
CA VAL A 88 -5.29 -12.15 -7.73
C VAL A 88 -4.11 -11.21 -7.98
N VAL A 89 -3.95 -10.80 -9.24
CA VAL A 89 -2.85 -9.92 -9.66
C VAL A 89 -3.33 -8.48 -9.74
N GLU A 90 -2.59 -7.58 -9.10
CA GLU A 90 -2.80 -6.14 -9.19
C GLU A 90 -2.33 -5.65 -10.57
N SER A 91 -3.28 -5.15 -11.37
CA SER A 91 -3.09 -4.80 -12.78
C SER A 91 -1.98 -3.79 -13.07
N LYS A 92 -1.73 -2.82 -12.17
CA LYS A 92 -0.79 -1.72 -12.41
C LYS A 92 0.66 -2.10 -12.13
N THR A 93 0.89 -2.90 -11.09
CA THR A 93 2.22 -3.21 -10.55
C THR A 93 2.66 -4.65 -10.82
N GLY A 94 1.74 -5.53 -11.18
CA GLY A 94 1.98 -6.97 -11.33
C GLY A 94 2.16 -7.71 -10.01
N ALA A 95 1.88 -7.05 -8.88
CA ALA A 95 1.91 -7.67 -7.55
C ALA A 95 0.84 -8.77 -7.45
N SER A 96 1.17 -9.91 -6.84
CA SER A 96 0.31 -11.09 -6.77
C SER A 96 -0.06 -11.38 -5.32
N PHE A 97 -1.35 -11.55 -5.08
CA PHE A 97 -1.93 -11.77 -3.76
C PHE A 97 -2.73 -13.07 -3.78
N PRO A 98 -2.42 -14.06 -2.93
CA PRO A 98 -3.21 -15.28 -2.86
C PRO A 98 -4.64 -14.96 -2.40
N THR A 99 -5.61 -15.75 -2.84
CA THR A 99 -7.01 -15.56 -2.44
C THR A 99 -7.24 -15.93 -0.98
N VAL A 100 -6.42 -16.83 -0.44
CA VAL A 100 -6.43 -17.26 0.96
C VAL A 100 -5.01 -17.15 1.49
N LEU A 101 -4.85 -16.65 2.71
CA LEU A 101 -3.58 -16.56 3.41
C LEU A 101 -3.59 -17.49 4.62
N GLY A 102 -2.64 -18.43 4.66
CA GLY A 102 -2.57 -19.44 5.71
C GLY A 102 -3.77 -20.38 5.63
N VAL A 103 -4.46 -20.58 6.77
CA VAL A 103 -5.51 -21.61 6.86
C VAL A 103 -6.92 -21.07 6.51
N SER A 104 -7.20 -19.80 6.81
CA SER A 104 -8.59 -19.29 6.84
C SER A 104 -8.77 -17.82 6.46
N ARG A 105 -7.69 -17.05 6.24
CA ARG A 105 -7.82 -15.61 6.00
C ARG A 105 -8.06 -15.34 4.52
N ARG A 106 -9.25 -14.87 4.17
CA ARG A 106 -9.63 -14.58 2.78
C ARG A 106 -9.24 -13.16 2.38
N LEU A 107 -8.77 -12.99 1.16
CA LEU A 107 -8.50 -11.69 0.55
C LEU A 107 -9.80 -10.89 0.37
N LEU A 108 -9.81 -9.66 0.88
CA LEU A 108 -10.95 -8.75 0.86
C LEU A 108 -10.80 -7.62 -0.15
N GLY A 109 -9.57 -7.24 -0.50
CA GLY A 109 -9.33 -6.16 -1.43
C GLY A 109 -7.85 -5.88 -1.59
N ILE A 110 -7.50 -5.29 -2.73
CA ILE A 110 -6.13 -4.93 -3.11
C ILE A 110 -6.08 -3.43 -3.35
N GLY A 111 -5.03 -2.77 -2.86
CA GLY A 111 -4.80 -1.35 -3.06
C GLY A 111 -3.35 -1.01 -3.31
N LEU A 112 -3.09 0.26 -3.59
CA LEU A 112 -1.75 0.78 -3.83
C LEU A 112 -1.41 1.91 -2.85
N ARG A 113 -0.27 1.79 -2.16
CA ARG A 113 0.28 2.92 -1.41
C ARG A 113 1.11 3.81 -2.33
N LYS A 114 0.62 5.03 -2.54
CA LYS A 114 1.32 6.07 -3.28
C LYS A 114 1.96 7.08 -2.33
N LYS A 115 3.14 7.58 -2.67
CA LYS A 115 3.78 8.72 -1.99
C LYS A 115 4.09 9.81 -3.01
N SER A 116 3.71 11.04 -2.71
CA SER A 116 4.07 12.20 -3.53
C SER A 116 5.50 12.61 -3.21
N VAL A 117 6.33 12.77 -4.25
CA VAL A 117 7.71 13.22 -4.16
C VAL A 117 7.78 14.63 -4.74
N LEU A 118 8.23 15.59 -3.92
CA LEU A 118 8.37 17.00 -4.28
C LEU A 118 7.08 17.64 -4.84
N GLY A 119 5.91 17.12 -4.48
CA GLY A 119 4.59 17.66 -4.87
C GLY A 119 4.20 17.46 -6.33
N LEU A 120 5.09 16.94 -7.18
CA LEU A 120 4.92 16.91 -8.64
C LEU A 120 4.71 15.49 -9.18
N LYS A 121 5.25 14.46 -8.51
CA LYS A 121 5.21 13.07 -9.01
C LYS A 121 4.85 12.10 -7.90
N ASN A 122 3.88 11.23 -8.18
CA ASN A 122 3.53 10.12 -7.30
C ASN A 122 4.39 8.89 -7.65
N ILE A 123 4.94 8.25 -6.62
CA ILE A 123 5.57 6.93 -6.72
C ILE A 123 4.66 5.88 -6.08
N ASP A 124 4.55 4.72 -6.73
CA ASP A 124 3.91 3.54 -6.14
C ASP A 124 4.95 2.86 -5.22
N VAL A 125 4.73 2.90 -3.91
CA VAL A 125 5.67 2.39 -2.91
C VAL A 125 5.52 0.88 -2.78
N TYR A 126 4.29 0.42 -2.58
CA TYR A 126 3.93 -0.99 -2.49
C TYR A 126 2.46 -1.18 -2.90
N ALA A 127 2.14 -2.39 -3.35
CA ALA A 127 0.77 -2.88 -3.38
C ALA A 127 0.45 -3.55 -2.05
N PHE A 128 -0.81 -3.54 -1.64
CA PHE A 128 -1.23 -4.24 -0.42
C PHE A 128 -2.52 -5.01 -0.64
N GLY A 129 -2.66 -6.14 0.05
CA GLY A 129 -3.90 -6.91 0.16
C GLY A 129 -4.34 -6.95 1.62
N VAL A 130 -5.64 -6.76 1.86
CA VAL A 130 -6.25 -6.88 3.18
C VAL A 130 -6.98 -8.22 3.27
N TYR A 131 -6.72 -8.95 4.35
CA TYR A 131 -7.27 -10.27 4.60
C TYR A 131 -7.98 -10.31 5.94
N ALA A 132 -9.04 -11.10 6.05
CA ALA A 132 -9.69 -11.37 7.33
C ALA A 132 -10.11 -12.83 7.46
N ASP A 133 -10.16 -13.28 8.69
CA ASP A 133 -10.67 -14.61 9.05
C ASP A 133 -12.21 -14.61 9.07
N GLU A 134 -12.80 -15.43 8.20
CA GLU A 134 -14.26 -15.53 8.04
C GLU A 134 -14.96 -16.03 9.32
N ALA A 135 -14.37 -17.02 10.00
CA ALA A 135 -14.95 -17.59 11.21
C ALA A 135 -14.96 -16.56 12.36
N ASN A 136 -13.90 -15.74 12.47
CA ASN A 136 -13.82 -14.67 13.47
C ASN A 136 -14.89 -13.60 13.22
N ILE A 137 -15.10 -13.21 11.95
CA ILE A 137 -16.13 -12.23 11.58
C ILE A 137 -17.51 -12.76 11.97
N LYS A 138 -17.86 -13.98 11.56
CA LYS A 138 -19.15 -14.60 11.87
C LYS A 138 -19.36 -14.71 13.39
N ASN A 139 -18.39 -15.27 14.10
CA ASN A 139 -18.53 -15.47 15.56
C ASN A 139 -18.64 -14.17 16.35
N MET A 140 -17.90 -13.12 16.00
CA MET A 140 -17.89 -11.86 16.78
C MET A 140 -19.00 -10.88 16.40
N LEU A 141 -19.49 -10.93 15.16
CA LEU A 141 -20.41 -9.91 14.64
C LEU A 141 -21.83 -10.44 14.39
N ASN A 142 -22.05 -11.76 14.36
CA ASN A 142 -23.39 -12.30 14.13
C ASN A 142 -24.40 -11.80 15.18
N GLU A 143 -24.09 -11.80 16.46
CA GLU A 143 -25.07 -11.39 17.50
C GLU A 143 -25.68 -9.99 17.26
N LYS A 144 -24.87 -9.04 16.79
CA LYS A 144 -25.29 -7.65 16.57
C LYS A 144 -25.87 -7.41 15.17
N TYR A 145 -25.42 -8.17 14.18
CA TYR A 145 -25.65 -7.88 12.77
C TYR A 145 -26.42 -8.95 12.01
N ASP A 146 -26.78 -10.08 12.64
CA ASP A 146 -27.46 -11.25 12.04
C ASP A 146 -28.79 -10.92 11.35
N LYS A 147 -29.43 -9.79 11.67
CA LYS A 147 -30.69 -9.37 11.02
C LYS A 147 -30.51 -8.45 9.79
N LEU A 148 -29.30 -7.92 9.55
CA LEU A 148 -29.03 -6.96 8.47
C LEU A 148 -28.52 -7.60 7.17
N SER A 149 -29.23 -7.43 6.06
CA SER A 149 -28.79 -7.87 4.74
C SER A 149 -27.40 -7.32 4.34
N VAL A 150 -26.75 -7.94 3.35
CA VAL A 150 -25.44 -7.49 2.80
C VAL A 150 -25.49 -6.01 2.40
N SER A 151 -26.60 -5.55 1.81
CA SER A 151 -26.80 -4.16 1.40
C SER A 151 -26.86 -3.19 2.58
N GLU A 152 -27.49 -3.58 3.68
CA GLU A 152 -27.57 -2.78 4.91
C GLU A 152 -26.20 -2.71 5.61
N LEU A 153 -25.45 -3.81 5.59
CA LEU A 153 -24.08 -3.85 6.13
C LEU A 153 -23.12 -2.97 5.32
N LYS A 154 -23.26 -2.94 3.99
CA LYS A 154 -22.36 -2.18 3.11
C LYS A 154 -22.28 -0.70 3.48
N GLY A 155 -23.39 -0.10 3.90
CA GLY A 155 -23.47 1.31 4.32
C GLY A 155 -23.33 1.56 5.82
N ASN A 156 -23.14 0.51 6.64
CA ASN A 156 -23.18 0.62 8.09
C ASN A 156 -21.80 0.98 8.65
N LYS A 157 -21.60 2.27 8.96
CA LYS A 157 -20.35 2.75 9.58
C LYS A 157 -20.02 2.05 10.91
N GLN A 158 -21.02 1.72 11.71
CA GLN A 158 -20.82 1.05 12.99
C GLN A 158 -20.30 -0.38 12.80
N PHE A 159 -20.75 -1.07 11.75
CA PHE A 159 -20.26 -2.41 11.42
C PHE A 159 -18.74 -2.40 11.16
N TYR A 160 -18.25 -1.48 10.34
CA TYR A 160 -16.81 -1.41 10.03
C TYR A 160 -15.98 -0.93 11.22
N GLU A 161 -16.48 0.02 12.02
CA GLU A 161 -15.84 0.37 13.29
C GLU A 161 -15.75 -0.85 14.22
N ASP A 162 -16.79 -1.66 14.31
CA ASP A 162 -16.76 -2.88 15.11
C ASP A 162 -15.76 -3.90 14.54
N VAL A 163 -15.63 -4.04 13.22
CA VAL A 163 -14.61 -4.91 12.59
C VAL A 163 -13.19 -4.48 12.98
N ILE A 164 -12.93 -3.17 12.96
CA ILE A 164 -11.62 -2.60 13.30
C ILE A 164 -11.37 -2.70 14.83
N ASN A 165 -12.39 -2.52 15.66
CA ASN A 165 -12.24 -2.43 17.11
C ASN A 165 -12.30 -3.78 17.86
N ASN A 166 -12.93 -4.80 17.27
CA ASN A 166 -13.00 -6.15 17.84
C ASN A 166 -11.77 -7.00 17.52
N ASP A 167 -11.63 -8.13 18.22
CA ASP A 167 -10.47 -9.03 18.12
C ASP A 167 -10.60 -10.01 16.94
N ILE A 168 -10.82 -9.48 15.74
CA ILE A 168 -11.00 -10.28 14.52
C ILE A 168 -9.64 -10.47 13.86
N SER A 169 -9.20 -11.70 13.59
CA SER A 169 -7.91 -11.91 12.94
C SER A 169 -7.88 -11.29 11.54
N MET A 170 -6.95 -10.36 11.30
CA MET A 170 -6.81 -9.65 10.03
C MET A 170 -5.33 -9.50 9.67
N THR A 171 -5.01 -9.60 8.38
CA THR A 171 -3.64 -9.41 7.88
C THR A 171 -3.64 -8.37 6.78
N VAL A 172 -2.70 -7.43 6.86
CA VAL A 172 -2.35 -6.58 5.72
C VAL A 172 -1.02 -7.08 5.17
N ARG A 173 -1.05 -7.61 3.95
CA ARG A 173 0.13 -8.08 3.22
C ARG A 173 0.57 -7.00 2.26
N LEU A 174 1.80 -6.53 2.40
CA LEU A 174 2.40 -5.49 1.56
C LEU A 174 3.41 -6.17 0.63
N GLN A 175 3.33 -5.91 -0.67
CA GLN A 175 4.34 -6.32 -1.64
C GLN A 175 5.06 -5.09 -2.20
N ILE A 176 6.37 -5.02 -1.96
CA ILE A 176 7.18 -3.86 -2.26
C ILE A 176 7.35 -3.68 -3.76
N VAL A 177 6.99 -2.49 -4.26
CA VAL A 177 7.07 -2.14 -5.69
C VAL A 177 8.27 -1.22 -5.94
N TYR A 178 8.54 -0.28 -5.04
CA TYR A 178 9.65 0.65 -5.18
C TYR A 178 10.98 -0.01 -4.78
N GLY A 179 11.87 -0.21 -5.75
CA GLY A 179 13.12 -0.97 -5.57
C GLY A 179 14.26 -0.27 -4.83
N ARG A 180 14.06 0.96 -4.34
CA ARG A 180 15.10 1.74 -3.63
C ARG A 180 14.70 2.05 -2.19
N LEU A 181 13.89 1.19 -1.57
CA LEU A 181 13.57 1.30 -0.15
C LEU A 181 14.71 0.74 0.70
N SER A 182 15.22 1.56 1.62
CA SER A 182 16.01 1.07 2.73
C SER A 182 15.09 0.74 3.91
N ILE A 183 15.55 -0.13 4.81
CA ILE A 183 14.81 -0.43 6.04
C ILE A 183 14.62 0.81 6.92
N GLY A 184 15.59 1.74 6.91
CA GLY A 184 15.46 3.03 7.57
C GLY A 184 14.30 3.87 7.00
N SER A 185 14.14 3.91 5.67
CA SER A 185 13.00 4.58 5.04
C SER A 185 11.66 3.93 5.40
N VAL A 186 11.61 2.60 5.50
CA VAL A 186 10.42 1.87 5.96
C VAL A 186 10.09 2.25 7.41
N ARG A 187 11.09 2.26 8.29
CA ARG A 187 10.95 2.64 9.69
C ARG A 187 10.37 4.05 9.83
N SER A 188 10.95 5.04 9.15
CA SER A 188 10.45 6.42 9.17
C SER A 188 9.05 6.56 8.60
N ALA A 189 8.73 5.83 7.52
CA ALA A 189 7.39 5.87 6.93
C ALA A 189 6.33 5.28 7.87
N PHE A 190 6.65 4.21 8.59
CA PHE A 190 5.77 3.65 9.61
C PHE A 190 5.68 4.53 10.85
N GLU A 191 6.80 5.11 11.30
CA GLU A 191 6.81 6.06 12.42
C GLU A 191 5.88 7.24 12.15
N GLU A 192 5.95 7.82 10.96
CA GLU A 192 5.09 8.91 10.50
C GLU A 192 3.62 8.45 10.44
N SER A 193 3.34 7.38 9.68
CA SER A 193 1.96 6.96 9.40
C SER A 193 1.26 6.35 10.62
N ILE A 194 1.86 5.36 11.28
CA ILE A 194 1.28 4.73 12.47
C ILE A 194 1.30 5.69 13.65
N GLY A 195 2.35 6.50 13.80
CA GLY A 195 2.42 7.51 14.86
C GLY A 195 1.25 8.49 14.81
N SER A 196 0.87 8.95 13.61
CA SER A 196 -0.32 9.80 13.45
C SER A 196 -1.63 9.14 13.92
N ARG A 197 -1.79 7.83 13.69
CA ARG A 197 -2.97 7.07 14.10
C ARG A 197 -2.95 6.72 15.58
N LEU A 198 -1.79 6.44 16.14
CA LEU A 198 -1.63 6.28 17.59
C LEU A 198 -2.01 7.58 18.30
N GLN A 199 -1.61 8.74 17.76
CA GLN A 199 -2.02 10.02 18.30
C GLN A 199 -3.53 10.26 18.19
N LYS A 200 -4.13 9.93 17.03
CA LYS A 200 -5.58 10.03 16.80
C LYS A 200 -6.40 9.23 17.82
N PHE A 201 -5.99 8.00 18.14
CA PHE A 201 -6.78 7.08 18.96
C PHE A 201 -6.35 6.98 20.42
N GLY A 202 -5.09 7.30 20.74
CA GLY A 202 -4.50 7.12 22.07
C GLY A 202 -3.91 8.40 22.67
N GLY A 203 -3.99 9.56 22.01
CA GLY A 203 -3.46 10.82 22.54
C GLY A 203 -1.94 10.97 22.42
N ALA A 204 -1.34 11.84 23.24
CA ALA A 204 0.06 12.25 23.07
C ALA A 204 1.10 11.24 23.62
N ASP A 205 0.70 10.34 24.52
CA ASP A 205 1.61 9.44 25.24
C ASP A 205 1.73 8.05 24.56
N ASN A 206 2.18 8.04 23.31
CA ASN A 206 2.31 6.80 22.51
C ASN A 206 3.72 6.56 21.97
N LYS A 207 4.70 7.34 22.42
CA LYS A 207 6.08 7.29 21.91
C LYS A 207 6.75 5.95 22.20
N GLU A 208 6.58 5.41 23.39
CA GLU A 208 7.17 4.12 23.76
C GLU A 208 6.63 2.97 22.89
N LEU A 209 5.31 2.92 22.71
CA LEU A 209 4.65 1.91 21.88
C LEU A 209 5.11 2.00 20.41
N LEU A 210 5.18 3.21 19.86
CA LEU A 210 5.66 3.46 18.51
C LEU A 210 7.14 3.04 18.36
N GLN A 211 7.98 3.38 19.33
CA GLN A 211 9.39 3.01 19.35
C GLN A 211 9.58 1.49 19.42
N ARG A 212 8.80 0.79 20.26
CA ARG A 212 8.81 -0.68 20.31
C ARG A 212 8.44 -1.28 18.95
N PHE A 213 7.42 -0.74 18.29
CA PHE A 213 7.04 -1.18 16.95
C PHE A 213 8.14 -0.97 15.92
N THR A 214 8.70 0.24 15.83
CA THR A 214 9.72 0.58 14.84
C THR A 214 11.04 -0.18 15.08
N SER A 215 11.34 -0.53 16.34
CA SER A 215 12.52 -1.31 16.71
C SER A 215 12.52 -2.75 16.19
N MET A 216 11.36 -3.31 15.83
CA MET A 216 11.27 -4.64 15.20
C MET A 216 11.96 -4.67 13.83
N PHE A 217 11.95 -3.55 13.12
CA PHE A 217 12.55 -3.39 11.80
C PHE A 217 14.03 -3.04 11.92
N LYS A 218 14.86 -4.01 12.30
CA LYS A 218 16.33 -3.85 12.50
C LYS A 218 17.08 -3.57 11.20
N ASP A 219 18.26 -2.94 11.30
CA ASP A 219 19.07 -2.52 10.13
C ASP A 219 19.61 -3.68 9.28
N GLU A 220 19.58 -4.91 9.82
CA GLU A 220 19.98 -6.13 9.11
C GLU A 220 18.99 -6.56 8.00
N TYR A 221 17.74 -6.11 8.06
CA TYR A 221 16.72 -6.48 7.08
C TYR A 221 16.89 -5.68 5.78
N LYS A 222 16.80 -6.37 4.65
CA LYS A 222 16.80 -5.77 3.31
C LYS A 222 15.40 -5.83 2.73
N ILE A 223 14.99 -4.76 2.05
CA ILE A 223 13.65 -4.61 1.47
C ILE A 223 13.76 -4.33 -0.03
N PRO A 224 14.29 -5.27 -0.85
CA PRO A 224 14.27 -5.13 -2.29
C PRO A 224 12.85 -5.10 -2.87
N ARG A 225 12.74 -4.74 -4.14
CA ARG A 225 11.48 -4.89 -4.89
C ARG A 225 11.05 -6.36 -4.86
N GLY A 226 9.77 -6.58 -4.59
CA GLY A 226 9.16 -7.90 -4.48
C GLY A 226 9.11 -8.45 -3.06
N SER A 227 9.86 -7.89 -2.11
CA SER A 227 9.76 -8.29 -0.70
C SER A 227 8.33 -8.17 -0.20
N VAL A 228 7.97 -9.08 0.70
CA VAL A 228 6.64 -9.17 1.30
C VAL A 228 6.75 -8.84 2.79
N ILE A 229 5.97 -7.87 3.25
CA ILE A 229 5.82 -7.56 4.67
C ILE A 229 4.39 -7.87 5.06
N GLU A 230 4.18 -8.66 6.11
CA GLU A 230 2.84 -8.92 6.62
C GLU A 230 2.68 -8.34 8.01
N LEU A 231 1.63 -7.54 8.19
CA LEU A 231 1.20 -7.01 9.48
C LEU A 231 -0.09 -7.71 9.84
N SER A 232 -0.01 -8.67 10.78
CA SER A 232 -1.12 -9.52 11.16
C SER A 232 -1.60 -9.19 12.58
N ARG A 233 -2.87 -8.83 12.72
CA ARG A 233 -3.57 -8.86 14.00
C ARG A 233 -3.95 -10.31 14.29
N GLU A 234 -3.28 -10.87 15.27
CA GLU A 234 -3.53 -12.18 15.86
C GLU A 234 -4.48 -12.05 17.07
N PRO A 235 -5.05 -13.16 17.56
CA PRO A 235 -5.93 -13.15 18.72
C PRO A 235 -5.29 -12.46 19.93
N LYS A 236 -6.13 -11.89 20.79
CA LYS A 236 -5.78 -11.06 21.95
C LYS A 236 -5.07 -9.75 21.56
N HIS A 237 -5.39 -9.22 20.39
CA HIS A 237 -4.82 -7.99 19.84
C HIS A 237 -3.28 -7.99 19.79
N VAL A 238 -2.68 -9.08 19.31
CA VAL A 238 -1.24 -9.17 19.09
C VAL A 238 -0.93 -8.80 17.64
N LEU A 239 -0.22 -7.71 17.43
CA LEU A 239 0.29 -7.36 16.10
C LEU A 239 1.60 -8.11 15.85
N ARG A 240 1.57 -9.10 14.96
CA ARG A 240 2.75 -9.82 14.47
C ARG A 240 3.22 -9.23 13.14
N ALA A 241 4.52 -9.04 12.99
CA ALA A 241 5.14 -8.58 11.76
C ALA A 241 6.06 -9.66 11.17
N THR A 242 5.96 -9.90 9.86
CA THR A 242 6.86 -10.79 9.12
C THR A 242 7.48 -10.05 7.93
N ILE A 243 8.68 -10.47 7.52
CA ILE A 243 9.34 -10.05 6.29
C ILE A 243 9.76 -11.32 5.55
N ASP A 244 9.29 -11.48 4.32
CA ASP A 244 9.56 -12.63 3.46
C ASP A 244 9.31 -13.97 4.18
N GLY A 245 8.21 -14.02 4.94
CA GLY A 245 7.78 -15.19 5.73
C GLY A 245 8.48 -15.37 7.08
N LYS A 246 9.54 -14.61 7.38
CA LYS A 246 10.24 -14.66 8.68
C LYS A 246 9.61 -13.68 9.67
N GLU A 247 9.22 -14.15 10.85
CA GLU A 247 8.78 -13.27 11.94
C GLU A 247 9.93 -12.38 12.43
N ILE A 248 9.66 -11.07 12.49
CA ILE A 248 10.61 -10.07 12.98
C ILE A 248 10.26 -9.54 14.37
N GLY A 249 9.02 -9.78 14.82
CA GLY A 249 8.55 -9.43 16.15
C GLY A 249 7.04 -9.39 16.27
N SER A 250 6.58 -9.28 17.51
CA SER A 250 5.16 -9.17 17.86
C SER A 250 4.96 -8.23 19.06
N ILE A 251 3.84 -7.51 19.06
CA ILE A 251 3.48 -6.56 20.12
C ILE A 251 2.01 -6.74 20.47
N GLN A 252 1.72 -7.03 21.73
CA GLN A 252 0.35 -7.04 22.24
C GLN A 252 -0.12 -5.61 22.52
N SER A 253 -1.01 -5.09 21.68
CA SER A 253 -1.63 -3.78 21.88
C SER A 253 -2.84 -3.61 20.98
N LYS A 254 -4.01 -3.46 21.60
CA LYS A 254 -5.27 -3.12 20.90
C LYS A 254 -5.16 -1.82 20.12
N LEU A 255 -4.55 -0.80 20.75
CA LEU A 255 -4.35 0.51 20.14
C LEU A 255 -3.50 0.40 18.88
N LEU A 256 -2.37 -0.32 18.94
CA LEU A 256 -1.48 -0.50 17.79
C LEU A 256 -2.17 -1.24 16.64
N CYS A 257 -2.87 -2.34 16.95
CA CYS A 257 -3.64 -3.09 15.95
C CYS A 257 -4.66 -2.20 15.23
N ARG A 258 -5.44 -1.42 16.00
CA ARG A 258 -6.40 -0.46 15.46
C ARG A 258 -5.71 0.57 14.57
N SER A 259 -4.64 1.19 15.05
CA SER A 259 -3.90 2.23 14.33
C SER A 259 -3.31 1.74 13.01
N VAL A 260 -2.86 0.49 12.94
CA VAL A 260 -2.36 -0.11 11.69
C VAL A 260 -3.50 -0.36 10.72
N LEU A 261 -4.60 -0.99 11.15
CA LEU A 261 -5.74 -1.29 10.27
C LEU A 261 -6.41 -0.02 9.74
N ASP A 262 -6.51 1.03 10.57
CA ASP A 262 -7.11 2.32 10.20
C ASP A 262 -6.40 2.99 9.00
N LEU A 263 -5.11 2.71 8.77
CA LEU A 263 -4.38 3.21 7.60
C LEU A 263 -4.90 2.64 6.27
N TYR A 264 -5.54 1.47 6.30
CA TYR A 264 -5.97 0.75 5.09
C TYR A 264 -7.49 0.75 4.92
N ILE A 265 -8.23 0.62 6.03
CA ILE A 265 -9.69 0.45 6.02
C ILE A 265 -10.42 1.47 6.90
N GLY A 266 -9.68 2.40 7.50
CA GLY A 266 -10.23 3.44 8.36
C GLY A 266 -10.89 4.59 7.61
N GLU A 267 -11.07 5.71 8.29
CA GLU A 267 -11.74 6.90 7.74
C GLU A 267 -10.96 7.55 6.58
N ASP A 268 -9.63 7.61 6.69
CA ASP A 268 -8.73 8.19 5.70
C ASP A 268 -7.69 7.15 5.25
N PRO A 269 -8.09 6.18 4.40
CA PRO A 269 -7.26 5.07 3.99
C PRO A 269 -6.24 5.48 2.92
N PHE A 270 -5.18 4.69 2.77
CA PHE A 270 -4.20 4.88 1.70
C PHE A 270 -4.77 4.74 0.27
N ASP A 271 -5.81 3.92 0.10
CA ASP A 271 -6.53 3.75 -1.16
C ASP A 271 -8.04 3.60 -0.89
N LYS A 272 -8.83 4.58 -1.33
CA LYS A 272 -10.29 4.60 -1.10
C LYS A 272 -11.01 3.47 -1.85
N ARG A 273 -10.55 3.11 -3.04
CA ARG A 273 -11.17 2.02 -3.82
C ARG A 273 -10.93 0.68 -3.15
N ALA A 274 -9.70 0.46 -2.67
CA ALA A 274 -9.38 -0.74 -1.91
C ALA A 274 -10.26 -0.86 -0.65
N LYS A 275 -10.50 0.25 0.05
CA LYS A 275 -11.44 0.28 1.18
C LYS A 275 -12.86 -0.13 0.76
N GLU A 276 -13.39 0.43 -0.32
CA GLU A 276 -14.75 0.09 -0.82
C GLU A 276 -14.88 -1.39 -1.18
N ASP A 277 -13.84 -1.98 -1.77
CA ASP A 277 -13.79 -3.42 -2.07
C ASP A 277 -13.75 -4.25 -0.79
N VAL A 278 -12.92 -3.86 0.18
CA VAL A 278 -12.85 -4.52 1.48
C VAL A 278 -14.19 -4.45 2.21
N GLU A 279 -14.83 -3.30 2.22
CA GLU A 279 -16.15 -3.07 2.83
C GLU A 279 -17.21 -3.98 2.20
N ALA A 280 -17.27 -4.06 0.87
CA ALA A 280 -18.20 -4.94 0.15
C ALA A 280 -17.96 -6.44 0.45
N ASN A 281 -16.70 -6.86 0.51
CA ASN A 281 -16.36 -8.26 0.77
C ASN A 281 -16.53 -8.63 2.25
N LEU A 282 -16.30 -7.71 3.20
CA LEU A 282 -16.63 -7.92 4.62
C LEU A 282 -18.13 -8.12 4.83
N ALA A 283 -18.96 -7.28 4.22
CA ALA A 283 -20.42 -7.41 4.30
C ALA A 283 -20.90 -8.76 3.74
N SER A 284 -20.22 -9.27 2.71
CA SER A 284 -20.52 -10.57 2.12
C SER A 284 -20.06 -11.74 3.01
N LEU A 285 -18.91 -11.61 3.69
CA LEU A 285 -18.40 -12.64 4.61
C LEU A 285 -19.13 -12.71 5.94
N ALA A 286 -19.76 -11.62 6.36
CA ALA A 286 -20.64 -11.62 7.53
C ALA A 286 -21.97 -12.36 7.27
N ARG A 287 -22.16 -12.93 6.08
CA ARG A 287 -23.34 -13.67 5.64
C ARG A 287 -22.99 -15.07 5.15
#